data_AF-A0A2S9KH32-F1
#
_entry.id   AF-A0A2S9KH32-F1
#
_cell.length_a   1.000
_cell.length_b   1.000
_cell.length_c   1.000
_cell.angle_alpha   90.00
_cell.angle_beta   90.00
_cell.angle_gamma   90.00
#
_symmetry.space_group_name_H-M   'P 1'
#
loop_
_entity.id
_entity.type
_entity.pdbx_description
1 polymer ?
#
loop_
_entity_poly.entity_id
_entity_poly.type
_entity_poly.pdbx_seq_one_letter_code
_entity_poly.pdbx_strand_id
1 'polypeptide(L)'
;MLGLGCWLAVGAAQAQSAAHEEVARLLRAGLAEQAQQKAEAGLATQPNDAQLRFLKGVAQSQRGQSEAASATFSALTQDFPELPEPYNNLAVLEAAAGRLDAARAALETALRLNPGYATAQQNLGDVYARLAGRAWARALELDPANPALQPRLQILQQLPTTGAAR
;
A
#
# COMPACT_ATOMS: atom_id res chain seq x y z
N MET A 1 -3.81 -37.92 -30.65
CA MET A 1 -2.80 -37.15 -29.91
C MET A 1 -3.44 -35.97 -29.18
N LEU A 2 -4.28 -36.23 -28.17
CA LEU A 2 -4.92 -35.20 -27.33
C LEU A 2 -4.91 -35.72 -25.90
N GLY A 3 -4.23 -35.03 -24.97
CA GLY A 3 -4.28 -35.41 -23.56
C GLY A 3 -3.19 -34.86 -22.63
N LEU A 4 -2.13 -34.21 -23.12
CA LEU A 4 -1.01 -33.74 -22.27
C LEU A 4 -1.09 -32.27 -21.83
N GLY A 5 -2.03 -31.47 -22.37
CA GLY A 5 -2.11 -30.02 -22.08
C GLY A 5 -2.80 -29.64 -20.76
N CYS A 6 -3.86 -30.36 -20.36
CA CYS A 6 -4.66 -29.96 -19.18
C CYS A 6 -3.94 -30.17 -17.84
N TRP A 7 -3.11 -31.20 -17.71
CA TRP A 7 -2.46 -31.53 -16.43
C TRP A 7 -1.35 -30.53 -16.05
N LEU A 8 -0.59 -30.05 -17.03
CA LEU A 8 0.48 -29.08 -16.79
C LEU A 8 -0.08 -27.70 -16.40
N ALA A 9 -1.18 -27.26 -17.03
CA ALA A 9 -1.82 -26.00 -16.70
C ALA A 9 -2.48 -26.02 -15.30
N VAL A 10 -3.13 -27.13 -14.94
CA VAL A 10 -3.72 -27.30 -13.59
C VAL A 10 -2.64 -27.36 -12.51
N GLY A 11 -1.54 -28.08 -12.76
CA GLY A 11 -0.42 -28.14 -11.81
C GLY A 11 0.27 -26.78 -11.60
N ALA A 12 0.44 -26.00 -12.67
CA ALA A 12 0.99 -24.65 -12.59
C ALA A 12 0.10 -23.69 -11.81
N ALA A 13 -1.22 -23.71 -12.05
CA ALA A 13 -2.19 -22.89 -11.31
C ALA A 13 -2.27 -23.28 -9.83
N GLN A 14 -2.23 -24.58 -9.51
CA GLN A 14 -2.18 -25.06 -8.13
C GLN A 14 -0.90 -24.65 -7.41
N ALA A 15 0.25 -24.76 -8.07
CA ALA A 15 1.53 -24.33 -7.53
C ALA A 15 1.59 -22.81 -7.30
N GLN A 16 0.98 -22.03 -8.20
CA GLN A 16 0.87 -20.58 -8.08
C GLN A 16 0.01 -20.18 -6.87
N SER A 17 -1.18 -20.78 -6.71
CA SER A 17 -2.04 -20.56 -5.54
C SER A 17 -1.31 -20.90 -4.23
N ALA A 18 -0.61 -22.04 -4.20
CA ALA A 18 0.14 -22.46 -3.01
C ALA A 18 1.26 -21.48 -2.65
N ALA A 19 1.99 -20.95 -3.64
CA ALA A 19 3.04 -19.95 -3.41
C ALA A 19 2.47 -18.64 -2.84
N HIS A 20 1.34 -18.16 -3.39
CA HIS A 20 0.67 -16.96 -2.89
C HIS A 20 0.20 -17.14 -1.45
N GLU A 21 -0.44 -18.25 -1.15
CA GLU A 21 -0.97 -18.57 0.18
C GLU A 21 0.16 -18.68 1.22
N GLU A 22 1.28 -19.30 0.86
CA GLU A 22 2.44 -19.44 1.74
C GLU A 22 3.05 -18.09 2.09
N VAL A 23 3.29 -17.23 1.09
CA VAL A 23 3.81 -15.87 1.31
C VAL A 23 2.83 -15.06 2.16
N ALA A 24 1.54 -15.10 1.85
CA ALA A 24 0.51 -14.40 2.62
C ALA A 24 0.42 -14.89 4.07
N ARG A 25 0.59 -16.19 4.30
CA ARG A 25 0.65 -16.78 5.64
C ARG A 25 1.86 -16.28 6.42
N LEU A 26 3.04 -16.23 5.79
CA LEU A 26 4.26 -15.69 6.42
C LEU A 26 4.09 -14.22 6.80
N LEU A 27 3.48 -13.40 5.93
CA LEU A 27 3.15 -12.00 6.24
C LEU A 27 2.20 -11.86 7.43
N ARG A 28 1.14 -12.67 7.50
CA ARG A 28 0.24 -12.66 8.67
C ARG A 28 0.92 -13.11 9.96
N ALA A 29 1.96 -13.94 9.86
CA ALA A 29 2.77 -14.38 10.99
C ALA A 29 3.88 -13.38 11.38
N GLY A 30 3.99 -12.23 10.70
CA GLY A 30 5.05 -11.25 10.93
C GLY A 30 6.43 -11.68 10.43
N LEU A 31 6.52 -12.79 9.68
CA LEU A 31 7.77 -13.33 9.14
C LEU A 31 8.10 -12.69 7.79
N ALA A 32 8.18 -11.35 7.78
CA ALA A 32 8.27 -10.57 6.55
C ALA A 32 9.52 -10.87 5.72
N GLU A 33 10.66 -11.17 6.35
CA GLU A 33 11.87 -11.56 5.63
C GLU A 33 11.70 -12.90 4.89
N GLN A 34 11.12 -13.90 5.54
CA GLN A 34 10.84 -15.19 4.91
C GLN A 34 9.80 -15.04 3.78
N ALA A 35 8.77 -14.21 4.00
CA ALA A 35 7.78 -13.90 2.99
C ALA A 35 8.42 -13.28 1.75
N GLN A 36 9.34 -12.32 1.93
CA GLN A 36 10.05 -11.68 0.82
C GLN A 36 10.91 -12.69 0.04
N GLN A 37 11.71 -13.52 0.74
CA GLN A 37 12.54 -14.54 0.11
C GLN A 37 11.69 -15.53 -0.70
N LYS A 38 10.55 -15.96 -0.14
CA LYS A 38 9.64 -16.88 -0.81
C LYS A 38 8.97 -16.25 -2.04
N ALA A 39 8.59 -14.98 -1.95
CA ALA A 39 8.06 -14.24 -3.08
C ALA A 39 9.10 -14.10 -4.20
N GLU A 40 10.36 -13.77 -3.86
CA GLU A 40 11.47 -13.67 -4.82
C GLU A 40 11.77 -15.00 -5.51
N ALA A 41 11.74 -16.11 -4.77
CA ALA A 41 11.90 -17.45 -5.35
C ALA A 41 10.78 -17.79 -6.35
N GLY A 42 9.53 -17.45 -6.04
CA GLY A 42 8.42 -17.62 -6.98
C GLY A 42 8.58 -16.75 -8.23
N LEU A 43 8.97 -15.48 -8.04
CA LEU A 43 9.19 -14.53 -9.14
C LEU A 43 10.37 -14.90 -10.03
N ALA A 44 11.37 -15.64 -9.53
CA ALA A 44 12.45 -16.18 -10.36
C ALA A 44 11.92 -17.16 -11.43
N THR A 45 10.80 -17.83 -11.17
CA THR A 45 10.13 -18.72 -12.13
C THR A 45 9.03 -18.03 -12.94
N GLN A 46 8.37 -17.03 -12.34
CA GLN A 46 7.23 -16.32 -12.93
C GLN A 46 7.37 -14.80 -12.71
N PRO A 47 8.23 -14.11 -13.48
CA PRO A 47 8.56 -12.70 -13.23
C PRO A 47 7.38 -11.73 -13.31
N ASN A 48 6.34 -12.09 -14.06
CA ASN A 48 5.15 -11.26 -14.30
C ASN A 48 3.99 -11.58 -13.36
N ASP A 49 4.20 -12.37 -12.31
CA ASP A 49 3.16 -12.65 -11.31
C ASP A 49 2.88 -11.41 -10.45
N ALA A 50 1.81 -10.68 -10.79
CA ALA A 50 1.41 -9.46 -10.10
C ALA A 50 1.14 -9.67 -8.60
N GLN A 51 0.56 -10.82 -8.22
CA GLN A 51 0.24 -11.12 -6.83
C GLN A 51 1.52 -11.36 -6.02
N LEU A 52 2.50 -12.11 -6.53
CA LEU A 52 3.78 -12.29 -5.86
C LEU A 52 4.57 -10.98 -5.76
N ARG A 53 4.55 -10.14 -6.80
CA ARG A 53 5.13 -8.79 -6.75
C ARG A 53 4.47 -7.95 -5.67
N PHE A 54 3.14 -8.00 -5.56
CA PHE A 54 2.39 -7.27 -4.55
C PHE A 54 2.78 -7.73 -3.14
N LEU A 55 2.79 -9.05 -2.90
CA LEU A 55 3.17 -9.63 -1.62
C LEU A 55 4.63 -9.33 -1.25
N LYS A 56 5.54 -9.29 -2.23
CA LYS A 56 6.92 -8.80 -2.03
C LYS A 56 6.93 -7.35 -1.55
N GLY A 57 6.17 -6.47 -2.18
CA GLY A 57 6.03 -5.06 -1.77
C GLY A 57 5.51 -4.92 -0.34
N VAL A 58 4.51 -5.73 0.05
CA VAL A 58 4.00 -5.77 1.43
C VAL A 58 5.08 -6.24 2.41
N ALA A 59 5.84 -7.29 2.06
CA ALA A 59 6.95 -7.77 2.87
C ALA A 59 8.02 -6.69 3.09
N GLN A 60 8.41 -6.00 2.01
CA GLN A 60 9.37 -4.88 2.08
C GLN A 60 8.85 -3.76 2.99
N SER A 61 7.56 -3.41 2.89
CA SER A 61 6.94 -2.39 3.74
C SER A 61 6.95 -2.80 5.22
N GLN A 62 6.62 -4.05 5.55
CA GLN A 62 6.66 -4.55 6.94
C GLN A 62 8.07 -4.55 7.53
N ARG A 63 9.10 -4.64 6.69
CA ARG A 63 10.52 -4.55 7.09
C ARG A 63 11.05 -3.11 7.16
N GLY A 64 10.21 -2.10 6.90
CA GLY A 64 10.63 -0.71 6.83
C GLY A 64 11.50 -0.37 5.62
N GLN A 65 11.53 -1.23 4.59
CA GLN A 65 12.28 -1.02 3.36
C GLN A 65 11.49 -0.14 2.39
N SER A 66 11.17 1.08 2.82
CA SER A 66 10.21 1.96 2.15
C SER A 66 10.58 2.25 0.68
N GLU A 67 11.85 2.49 0.37
CA GLU A 67 12.30 2.75 -1.01
C GLU A 67 12.08 1.53 -1.92
N ALA A 68 12.43 0.34 -1.43
CA ALA A 68 12.26 -0.90 -2.18
C ALA A 68 10.77 -1.23 -2.39
N ALA A 69 9.94 -1.01 -1.36
CA ALA A 69 8.49 -1.17 -1.45
C ALA A 69 7.89 -0.18 -2.46
N SER A 70 8.27 1.10 -2.40
CA SER A 70 7.82 2.13 -3.35
C SER A 70 8.19 1.77 -4.79
N ALA A 71 9.41 1.27 -5.03
CA ALA A 71 9.82 0.81 -6.36
C ALA A 71 8.98 -0.37 -6.86
N THR A 72 8.75 -1.37 -5.99
CA THR A 72 7.93 -2.55 -6.33
C THR A 72 6.49 -2.17 -6.67
N PHE A 73 5.85 -1.34 -5.84
CA PHE A 73 4.46 -0.92 -6.09
C PHE A 73 4.36 0.04 -7.28
N SER A 74 5.33 0.92 -7.49
CA SER A 74 5.35 1.80 -8.68
C SER A 74 5.42 0.99 -9.97
N ALA A 75 6.29 -0.02 -10.02
CA ALA A 75 6.35 -0.93 -11.17
C ALA A 75 5.02 -1.69 -11.37
N LEU A 76 4.35 -2.10 -10.29
CA LEU A 76 3.02 -2.71 -10.39
C LEU A 76 1.97 -1.74 -10.97
N THR A 77 1.97 -0.47 -10.56
CA THR A 77 1.03 0.51 -11.14
C THR A 77 1.29 0.81 -12.61
N GLN A 78 2.51 0.58 -13.10
CA GLN A 78 2.87 0.76 -14.51
C GLN A 78 2.44 -0.46 -15.34
N ASP A 79 2.73 -1.67 -14.85
CA ASP A 79 2.49 -2.91 -15.58
C ASP A 79 1.04 -3.40 -15.46
N PHE A 80 0.37 -3.10 -14.34
CA PHE A 80 -1.00 -3.52 -14.01
C PHE A 80 -1.80 -2.32 -13.47
N PRO A 81 -2.06 -1.29 -14.31
CA PRO A 81 -2.67 -0.05 -13.89
C PRO A 81 -4.12 -0.20 -13.37
N GLU A 82 -4.75 -1.34 -13.61
CA GLU A 82 -6.11 -1.69 -13.16
C GLU A 82 -6.18 -2.17 -11.70
N LEU A 83 -5.05 -2.53 -11.09
CA LEU A 83 -5.03 -3.03 -9.71
C LEU A 83 -5.10 -1.88 -8.70
N PRO A 84 -6.12 -1.81 -7.83
CA PRO A 84 -6.23 -0.73 -6.84
C PRO A 84 -5.25 -0.85 -5.66
N GLU A 85 -4.83 -2.06 -5.28
CA GLU A 85 -4.05 -2.32 -4.07
C GLU A 85 -2.64 -1.70 -4.10
N PRO A 86 -1.87 -1.74 -5.21
CA PRO A 86 -0.58 -1.05 -5.30
C PRO A 86 -0.68 0.45 -5.07
N TYR A 87 -1.72 1.12 -5.58
CA TYR A 87 -1.93 2.56 -5.34
C TYR A 87 -2.20 2.86 -3.87
N ASN A 88 -3.02 2.05 -3.19
CA ASN A 88 -3.25 2.20 -1.76
C ASN A 88 -1.94 2.06 -0.95
N ASN A 89 -1.09 1.08 -1.28
CA ASN A 89 0.17 0.88 -0.57
C ASN A 89 1.20 1.99 -0.85
N LEU A 90 1.28 2.47 -2.10
CA LEU A 90 2.07 3.66 -2.42
C LEU A 90 1.60 4.85 -1.58
N ALA A 91 0.30 5.07 -1.47
CA ALA A 91 -0.22 6.18 -0.69
C ALA A 91 0.19 6.13 0.79
N VAL A 92 0.20 4.94 1.40
CA VAL A 92 0.69 4.77 2.78
C VAL A 92 2.16 5.17 2.89
N LEU A 93 3.01 4.72 1.95
CA LEU A 93 4.44 5.06 1.91
C LEU A 93 4.67 6.56 1.68
N GLU A 94 3.94 7.17 0.74
CA GLU A 94 3.97 8.60 0.43
C GLU A 94 3.52 9.44 1.64
N ALA A 95 2.45 9.01 2.31
CA ALA A 95 1.95 9.66 3.51
C ALA A 95 2.98 9.57 4.65
N ALA A 96 3.61 8.42 4.86
CA ALA A 96 4.67 8.25 5.85
C ALA A 96 5.86 9.19 5.57
N ALA A 97 6.19 9.41 4.30
CA ALA A 97 7.22 10.36 3.89
C ALA A 97 6.77 11.84 3.87
N GLY A 98 5.56 12.15 4.32
CA GLY A 98 5.02 13.52 4.36
C GLY A 98 4.55 14.08 3.02
N ARG A 99 4.59 13.28 1.95
CA ARG A 99 4.17 13.64 0.59
C ARG A 99 2.64 13.44 0.44
N LEU A 100 1.90 14.24 1.21
CA LEU A 100 0.45 14.11 1.38
C LEU A 100 -0.35 14.25 0.07
N ASP A 101 0.04 15.16 -0.83
CA ASP A 101 -0.65 15.33 -2.11
C ASP A 101 -0.49 14.12 -3.04
N ALA A 102 0.71 13.50 -3.05
CA ALA A 102 0.97 12.27 -3.79
C ALA A 102 0.17 11.10 -3.20
N ALA A 103 0.11 11.01 -1.87
CA ALA A 103 -0.72 10.02 -1.18
C ALA A 103 -2.20 10.16 -1.54
N ARG A 104 -2.73 11.40 -1.53
CA ARG A 104 -4.11 11.69 -1.96
C ARG A 104 -4.38 11.18 -3.38
N ALA A 105 -3.53 11.58 -4.34
CA ALA A 105 -3.72 11.23 -5.75
C ALA A 105 -3.71 9.71 -6.00
N ALA A 106 -2.84 8.99 -5.28
CA ALA A 106 -2.79 7.53 -5.33
C ALA A 106 -4.08 6.89 -4.76
N LEU A 107 -4.59 7.38 -3.63
CA LEU A 107 -5.85 6.88 -3.03
C LEU A 107 -7.08 7.19 -3.89
N GLU A 108 -7.16 8.37 -4.47
CA GLU A 108 -8.20 8.73 -5.44
C GLU A 108 -8.18 7.80 -6.65
N THR A 109 -6.98 7.40 -7.10
CA THR A 109 -6.84 6.40 -8.16
C THR A 109 -7.32 5.02 -7.71
N ALA A 110 -6.91 4.55 -6.53
CA ALA A 110 -7.37 3.28 -5.96
C ALA A 110 -8.90 3.22 -5.86
N LEU A 111 -9.54 4.31 -5.41
CA LEU A 111 -10.99 4.41 -5.25
C LEU A 111 -11.73 4.56 -6.57
N ARG A 112 -11.11 5.16 -7.60
CA ARG A 112 -11.67 5.17 -8.96
C ARG A 112 -11.70 3.77 -9.56
N LEU A 113 -10.68 2.95 -9.30
CA LEU A 113 -10.59 1.56 -9.76
C LEU A 113 -11.51 0.63 -8.96
N ASN A 114 -11.63 0.86 -7.65
CA ASN A 114 -12.53 0.14 -6.77
C ASN A 114 -13.23 1.09 -5.78
N PRO A 115 -14.43 1.59 -6.12
CA PRO A 115 -15.20 2.49 -5.25
C PRO A 115 -15.59 1.89 -3.89
N GLY A 116 -15.58 0.56 -3.76
CA GLY A 116 -15.88 -0.16 -2.51
C GLY A 116 -14.66 -0.40 -1.62
N TYR A 117 -13.49 0.13 -1.96
CA TYR A 117 -12.25 -0.16 -1.22
C TYR A 117 -12.18 0.59 0.12
N ALA A 118 -12.83 0.02 1.14
CA ALA A 118 -12.98 0.64 2.46
C ALA A 118 -11.65 1.08 3.10
N THR A 119 -10.59 0.27 2.98
CA THR A 119 -9.26 0.62 3.51
C THR A 119 -8.67 1.86 2.80
N ALA A 120 -8.81 1.97 1.49
CA ALA A 120 -8.36 3.16 0.75
C ALA A 120 -9.19 4.40 1.15
N GLN A 121 -10.49 4.24 1.38
CA GLN A 121 -11.35 5.33 1.86
C GLN A 121 -10.93 5.82 3.26
N GLN A 122 -10.61 4.89 4.16
CA GLN A 122 -10.08 5.22 5.49
C GLN A 122 -8.75 5.98 5.38
N ASN A 123 -7.80 5.45 4.61
CA ASN A 123 -6.50 6.08 4.40
C ASN A 123 -6.63 7.48 3.78
N LEU A 124 -7.63 7.70 2.91
CA LEU A 124 -7.89 9.00 2.31
C LEU A 124 -8.40 10.00 3.36
N GLY A 125 -9.25 9.56 4.28
CA GLY A 125 -9.66 10.36 5.45
C GLY A 125 -8.47 10.79 6.30
N ASP A 126 -7.55 9.87 6.60
CA ASP A 126 -6.33 10.15 7.37
C ASP A 126 -5.42 11.16 6.65
N VAL A 127 -5.29 11.03 5.33
CA VAL A 127 -4.55 12.00 4.49
C VAL A 127 -5.21 13.38 4.50
N TYR A 128 -6.54 13.45 4.40
CA TYR A 128 -7.27 14.73 4.46
C TYR A 128 -7.13 15.43 5.82
N ALA A 129 -7.18 14.69 6.92
CA ALA A 129 -6.96 15.24 8.26
C ALA A 129 -5.57 15.89 8.38
N ARG A 130 -4.53 15.23 7.85
CA ARG A 130 -3.16 15.76 7.84
C ARG A 130 -3.00 16.97 6.92
N LEU A 131 -3.65 16.98 5.76
CA LEU A 131 -3.67 18.13 4.85
C LEU A 131 -4.36 19.35 5.50
N ALA A 132 -5.49 19.14 6.19
CA ALA A 132 -6.16 20.19 6.95
C ALA A 132 -5.25 20.76 8.04
N GLY A 133 -4.56 19.90 8.78
CA GLY A 133 -3.58 20.33 9.80
C GLY A 133 -2.46 21.18 9.22
N ARG A 134 -1.88 20.78 8.08
CA ARG A 134 -0.86 21.58 7.36
C ARG A 134 -1.39 22.95 6.96
N ALA A 135 -2.60 23.01 6.41
CA ALA A 135 -3.22 24.26 5.99
C ALA A 135 -3.52 25.19 7.18
N TRP A 136 -4.05 24.64 8.28
CA TRP A 136 -4.33 25.42 9.49
C TRP A 136 -3.06 25.91 10.19
N ALA A 137 -2.00 25.10 10.24
CA ALA A 137 -0.70 25.53 10.75
C ALA A 137 -0.17 26.72 9.94
N ARG A 138 -0.22 26.63 8.60
CA ARG A 138 0.18 27.75 7.74
C ARG A 138 -0.69 28.99 7.94
N ALA A 139 -2.00 28.82 8.10
CA ALA A 139 -2.90 29.94 8.38
C ALA A 139 -2.58 30.62 9.73
N LEU A 140 -2.19 29.85 10.74
CA LEU A 140 -1.81 30.39 12.06
C LEU A 140 -0.48 31.14 12.01
N GLU A 141 0.47 30.72 11.16
CA GLU A 141 1.68 31.49 10.91
C GLU A 141 1.38 32.86 10.28
N LEU A 142 0.36 32.93 9.40
CA LEU A 142 -0.04 34.15 8.71
C LEU A 142 -0.89 35.08 9.59
N ASP A 143 -1.72 34.51 10.47
CA ASP A 143 -2.55 35.23 11.43
C ASP A 143 -2.50 34.55 12.81
N PRO A 144 -1.48 34.85 13.61
CA PRO A 144 -1.30 34.25 14.94
C PRO A 144 -2.42 34.58 15.93
N ALA A 145 -3.21 35.63 15.66
CA ALA A 145 -4.29 36.09 16.52
C ALA A 145 -5.62 35.36 16.23
N ASN A 146 -5.69 34.52 15.19
CA ASN A 146 -6.93 33.83 14.82
C ASN A 146 -7.36 32.80 15.90
N PRO A 147 -8.43 33.08 16.67
CA PRO A 147 -8.81 32.20 17.78
C PRO A 147 -9.41 30.87 17.31
N ALA A 148 -9.82 30.77 16.04
CA ALA A 148 -10.49 29.57 15.52
C ALA A 148 -9.52 28.44 15.17
N LEU A 149 -8.23 28.72 15.00
CA LEU A 149 -7.27 27.73 14.48
C LEU A 149 -6.72 26.79 15.58
N GLN A 150 -6.49 27.30 16.79
CA GLN A 150 -5.95 26.48 17.89
C GLN A 150 -6.86 25.29 18.26
N PRO A 151 -8.19 25.47 18.45
CA PRO A 151 -9.07 24.34 18.77
C PRO A 151 -9.12 23.29 17.66
N ARG A 152 -9.08 23.71 16.38
CA ARG A 152 -9.09 22.81 15.22
C ARG A 152 -7.83 21.94 15.15
N LEU A 153 -6.66 22.55 15.41
CA LEU A 153 -5.40 21.82 15.48
C LEU A 153 -5.37 20.85 16.67
N GLN A 154 -5.95 21.23 17.82
CA GLN A 154 -6.03 20.36 18.98
C GLN A 154 -6.88 19.11 18.72
N ILE A 155 -7.99 19.23 17.99
CA ILE A 155 -8.80 18.08 17.54
C ILE A 155 -7.96 17.12 16.70
N LEU A 156 -7.18 17.63 15.74
CA LEU A 156 -6.33 16.77 14.91
C LEU A 156 -5.22 16.06 15.71
N GLN A 157 -4.67 16.72 16.74
CA GLN A 157 -3.68 16.10 17.63
C GLN A 157 -4.26 14.95 18.45
N GLN A 158 -5.57 14.92 18.67
CA GLN A 158 -6.27 13.85 19.37
C GLN A 158 -6.68 12.69 18.47
N LEU A 159 -6.64 12.87 17.13
CA LEU A 159 -6.89 11.77 16.22
C LEU A 159 -5.76 10.76 16.32
N PRO A 160 -6.06 9.47 16.56
CA PRO A 160 -5.03 8.45 16.57
C PRO A 160 -4.39 8.41 15.18
N THR A 161 -3.11 8.78 15.08
CA THR A 161 -2.38 8.65 13.82
C THR A 161 -2.12 7.17 13.58
N THR A 162 -2.77 6.60 12.57
CA THR A 162 -2.64 5.20 12.12
C THR A 162 -1.23 4.82 11.62
N GLY A 163 -0.25 5.73 11.67
CA GLY A 163 1.10 5.53 11.13
C GLY A 163 2.21 5.16 12.13
N ALA A 164 1.94 5.06 13.43
CA ALA A 164 2.94 4.59 14.39
C ALA A 164 2.75 3.09 14.68
N ALA A 165 3.12 2.25 13.71
CA ALA A 165 3.55 0.90 14.06
C ALA A 165 4.75 1.06 15.00
N ARG A 166 4.57 0.68 16.27
CA ARG A 166 5.67 0.50 17.22
C ARG A 166 6.48 -0.71 16.83
#